data_AF-A0A3T1B0I9-F1
#
_entry.id   AF-A0A3T1B0I9-F1
#
_cell.length_a   1.000
_cell.length_b   1.000
_cell.length_c   1.000
_cell.angle_alpha   90.00
_cell.angle_beta   90.00
_cell.angle_gamma   90.00
#
_symmetry.space_group_name_H-M   'P 1'
#
loop_
_entity.id
_entity.type
_entity.pdbx_description
1 polymer ?
#
loop_
_entity_poly.entity_id
_entity_poly.type
_entity_poly.pdbx_seq_one_letter_code
_entity_poly.pdbx_strand_id
1 'polypeptide(L)'
;MRDADALMLAIRDDNRFLHVGPGGIALAHLREEETGVPLDYGEGARDPFDFFDGDGVRWLREPPGTGLRLVPADAEVTPPRFLLDRIDAVLAHMQVVLNETPGFGSVPGPPMVRVPRPEGTLPEVMVRLDELFRGLRPPQPDKGSFFHMLAHLAGTAHT
;
A
#
# COMPACT_ATOMS: atom_id res chain seq x y z
N MET A 1 2.33 3.76 -24.06
CA MET A 1 1.54 2.64 -23.53
C MET A 1 1.92 2.53 -22.07
N ARG A 2 1.03 2.83 -21.13
CA ARG A 2 1.36 2.73 -19.70
C ARG A 2 1.44 1.26 -19.32
N ASP A 3 2.50 0.90 -18.61
CA ASP A 3 2.88 -0.48 -18.33
C ASP A 3 2.13 -1.00 -17.10
N ALA A 4 1.54 -2.20 -17.18
CA ALA A 4 0.88 -2.83 -16.04
C ALA A 4 1.87 -3.25 -14.93
N ASP A 5 3.17 -3.30 -15.27
CA ASP A 5 4.28 -3.51 -14.32
C ASP A 5 4.82 -2.20 -13.74
N ALA A 6 4.22 -1.05 -14.08
CA ALA A 6 4.54 0.21 -13.41
C ALA A 6 4.23 0.13 -11.92
N LEU A 7 5.00 0.89 -11.14
CA LEU A 7 4.79 0.99 -9.70
C LEU A 7 3.48 1.72 -9.43
N MET A 8 2.60 1.07 -8.68
CA MET A 8 1.28 1.56 -8.34
C MET A 8 1.17 1.82 -6.84
N LEU A 9 0.48 2.90 -6.51
CA LEU A 9 0.01 3.21 -5.17
C LEU A 9 -1.43 2.69 -5.04
N ALA A 10 -1.67 1.73 -4.16
CA ALA A 10 -3.01 1.38 -3.72
C ALA A 10 -3.24 1.94 -2.31
N ILE A 11 -4.31 2.69 -2.13
CA ILE A 11 -4.61 3.35 -0.85
C ILE A 11 -6.11 3.32 -0.58
N ARG A 12 -6.50 3.01 0.66
CA ARG A 12 -7.91 3.04 1.07
C ARG A 12 -8.41 4.45 1.32
N ASP A 13 -9.69 4.70 1.06
CA ASP A 13 -10.37 5.99 1.28
C ASP A 13 -10.21 6.54 2.72
N ASP A 14 -10.11 5.65 3.71
CA ASP A 14 -9.91 5.99 5.12
C ASP A 14 -8.44 6.24 5.50
N ASN A 15 -7.50 6.17 4.55
CA ASN A 15 -6.06 6.24 4.76
C ASN A 15 -5.55 5.25 5.81
N ARG A 16 -6.25 4.12 5.96
CA ARG A 16 -5.80 3.06 6.86
C ARG A 16 -5.00 2.01 6.18
N PHE A 17 -4.93 1.95 4.85
CA PHE A 17 -4.12 0.98 4.12
C PHE A 17 -3.26 1.64 3.06
N LEU A 18 -2.04 1.14 2.88
CA LEU A 18 -1.10 1.57 1.85
C LEU A 18 -0.36 0.36 1.29
N HIS A 19 -0.41 0.19 -0.03
CA HIS A 19 0.47 -0.70 -0.76
C HIS A 19 1.16 0.05 -1.89
N VAL A 20 2.46 -0.17 -2.04
CA VAL A 20 3.23 0.32 -3.18
C VAL A 20 3.98 -0.85 -3.78
N GLY A 21 3.75 -1.10 -5.06
CA GLY A 21 4.33 -2.25 -5.76
C GLY A 21 3.89 -2.29 -7.23
N PRO A 22 4.48 -3.17 -8.07
CA PRO A 22 4.03 -3.38 -9.43
C PRO A 22 2.53 -3.71 -9.46
N GLY A 23 1.77 -3.16 -10.41
CA GLY A 23 0.32 -3.29 -10.47
C GLY A 23 -0.18 -4.74 -10.38
N GLY A 24 0.46 -5.67 -11.08
CA GLY A 24 0.13 -7.10 -11.00
C GLY A 24 0.35 -7.71 -9.61
N ILE A 25 1.37 -7.27 -8.88
CA ILE A 25 1.67 -7.73 -7.51
C ILE A 25 0.67 -7.10 -6.52
N ALA A 26 0.39 -5.81 -6.66
CA ALA A 26 -0.59 -5.11 -5.83
C ALA A 26 -1.98 -5.77 -5.93
N LEU A 27 -2.42 -6.09 -7.15
CA LEU A 27 -3.68 -6.80 -7.39
C LEU A 27 -3.69 -8.22 -6.83
N ALA A 28 -2.56 -8.95 -6.94
CA ALA A 28 -2.44 -10.29 -6.38
C ALA A 28 -2.53 -10.27 -4.84
N HIS A 29 -1.84 -9.33 -4.18
CA HIS A 29 -1.90 -9.16 -2.73
C HIS A 29 -3.30 -8.75 -2.24
N LEU A 30 -3.97 -7.84 -2.94
CA LEU A 30 -5.32 -7.42 -2.56
C LEU A 30 -6.35 -8.55 -2.71
N ARG A 31 -6.18 -9.45 -3.68
CA ARG A 31 -7.05 -10.63 -3.85
C ARG A 31 -7.00 -11.56 -2.63
N GLU A 32 -5.85 -11.69 -1.97
CA GLU A 32 -5.70 -12.55 -0.79
C GLU A 32 -6.56 -12.02 0.39
N GLU A 33 -6.69 -10.69 0.56
CA GLU A 33 -7.62 -10.10 1.54
C GLU A 33 -9.10 -10.44 1.27
N GLU A 34 -9.53 -10.40 0.01
CA GLU A 34 -10.93 -10.68 -0.35
C GLU A 34 -11.33 -12.13 -0.10
N THR A 35 -10.35 -13.04 -0.02
CA THR A 35 -10.61 -14.45 0.30
C THR A 35 -10.73 -14.71 1.80
N GLY A 36 -10.23 -13.81 2.65
CA GLY A 36 -10.30 -13.91 4.12
C GLY A 36 -11.45 -13.10 4.75
N VAL A 37 -11.91 -12.05 4.08
CA VAL A 37 -13.06 -11.22 4.49
C VAL A 37 -14.01 -11.17 3.30
N PRO A 38 -15.29 -11.60 3.41
CA PRO A 38 -16.25 -11.37 2.35
C PRO A 38 -16.39 -9.86 2.19
N LEU A 39 -15.76 -9.30 1.16
CA LEU A 39 -16.09 -7.97 0.70
C LEU A 39 -17.50 -8.11 0.14
N ASP A 40 -18.49 -7.67 0.94
CA ASP A 40 -19.87 -7.58 0.51
C ASP A 40 -19.95 -6.51 -0.57
N TYR A 41 -19.62 -6.92 -1.79
CA TYR A 41 -19.83 -6.15 -3.00
C TYR A 41 -21.31 -6.18 -3.33
N GLY A 42 -22.15 -5.66 -2.42
CA GLY A 42 -23.56 -5.42 -2.72
C GLY A 42 -23.69 -4.62 -4.01
N GLU A 43 -24.81 -4.71 -4.71
CA GLU A 43 -25.03 -3.91 -5.92
C GLU A 43 -24.81 -2.42 -5.61
N GLY A 44 -23.73 -1.84 -6.17
CA GLY A 44 -23.31 -0.46 -5.92
C GLY A 44 -22.16 -0.26 -4.92
N ALA A 45 -21.58 -1.33 -4.36
CA ALA A 45 -20.40 -1.24 -3.51
C ALA A 45 -19.19 -0.75 -4.31
N ARG A 46 -18.62 0.39 -3.89
CA ARG A 46 -17.39 0.95 -4.45
C ARG A 46 -16.19 0.11 -3.97
N ASP A 47 -15.22 -0.12 -4.85
CA ASP A 47 -13.91 -0.63 -4.46
C ASP A 47 -13.35 0.26 -3.32
N PRO A 48 -13.04 -0.28 -2.14
CA PRO A 48 -12.53 0.53 -1.03
C PRO A 48 -11.11 1.06 -1.30
N PHE A 49 -10.44 0.56 -2.33
CA PHE A 49 -9.11 0.97 -2.75
C PHE A 49 -9.18 1.89 -3.98
N ASP A 50 -8.43 2.98 -3.91
CA ASP A 50 -8.06 3.76 -5.08
C ASP A 50 -6.62 3.42 -5.50
N PHE A 51 -6.40 3.31 -6.82
CA PHE A 51 -5.10 3.02 -7.40
C PHE A 51 -4.56 4.23 -8.16
N PHE A 52 -3.29 4.57 -7.98
CA PHE A 52 -2.63 5.69 -8.65
C PHE A 52 -1.25 5.30 -9.19
N ASP A 53 -0.89 5.85 -10.36
CA ASP A 53 0.50 5.79 -10.83
C ASP A 53 1.33 6.96 -10.26
N GLY A 54 2.63 6.99 -10.59
CA GLY A 54 3.56 8.04 -10.13
C GLY A 54 3.22 9.45 -10.60
N ASP A 55 2.39 9.59 -11.64
CA ASP A 55 1.91 10.89 -12.13
C ASP A 55 0.62 11.32 -11.42
N GLY A 56 0.08 10.47 -10.53
CA GLY A 56 -1.18 10.69 -9.82
C GLY A 56 -2.42 10.38 -10.65
N VAL A 57 -2.27 9.72 -11.81
CA VAL A 57 -3.44 9.29 -12.58
C VAL A 57 -4.10 8.13 -11.86
N ARG A 58 -5.42 8.20 -11.73
CA ARG A 58 -6.21 7.14 -11.12
C ARG A 58 -6.36 5.97 -12.07
N TRP A 59 -6.33 4.77 -11.51
CA TRP A 59 -6.60 3.52 -12.20
C TRP A 59 -7.76 2.80 -11.53
N LEU A 60 -8.59 2.17 -12.35
CA LEU A 60 -9.72 1.37 -11.93
C LEU A 60 -9.36 -0.10 -12.05
N ARG A 61 -9.77 -0.88 -11.08
CA ARG A 61 -9.73 -2.33 -11.15
C ARG A 61 -10.87 -2.83 -12.03
N GLU A 62 -10.57 -3.68 -13.01
CA GLU A 62 -11.62 -4.34 -13.78
C GLU A 62 -12.43 -5.33 -12.92
N PRO A 63 -13.73 -5.53 -13.21
CA PRO A 63 -14.58 -6.42 -12.45
C PRO A 63 -14.03 -7.86 -12.37
N PRO A 64 -14.35 -8.62 -11.30
CA PRO A 64 -14.01 -10.03 -11.22
C PRO A 64 -14.60 -10.80 -12.42
N GLY A 65 -13.74 -11.34 -13.29
CA GLY A 65 -14.15 -12.15 -14.44
C GLY A 65 -13.40 -11.87 -15.75
N THR A 66 -12.80 -10.70 -15.92
CA THR A 66 -12.01 -10.33 -17.12
C THR A 66 -10.50 -10.48 -16.94
N GLY A 67 -10.07 -10.80 -15.72
CA GLY A 67 -8.68 -10.79 -15.28
C GLY A 67 -8.42 -9.59 -14.37
N LEU A 68 -7.64 -9.78 -13.31
CA LEU A 68 -7.21 -8.69 -12.44
C LEU A 68 -6.33 -7.74 -13.26
N ARG A 69 -6.90 -6.61 -13.67
CA ARG A 69 -6.21 -5.58 -14.45
C ARG A 69 -6.58 -4.21 -13.93
N LEU A 70 -5.60 -3.32 -13.97
CA LEU A 70 -5.81 -1.90 -13.79
C LEU A 70 -5.97 -1.26 -15.16
N VAL A 71 -7.00 -0.44 -15.32
CA VAL A 71 -7.21 0.41 -16.49
C VAL A 71 -7.23 1.88 -16.06
N PRO A 72 -6.66 2.82 -16.82
CA PRO A 72 -6.72 4.23 -16.45
C PRO A 72 -8.16 4.70 -16.31
N ALA A 73 -8.48 5.41 -15.24
CA ALA A 73 -9.73 6.17 -15.15
C ALA A 73 -9.64 7.34 -16.15
N ASP A 74 -10.70 7.57 -16.91
CA ASP A 74 -10.72 8.68 -17.87
C ASP A 74 -10.52 10.02 -17.15
N ALA A 75 -9.46 10.74 -17.53
CA ALA A 75 -9.14 12.13 -17.15
C ALA A 75 -9.03 12.47 -15.63
N GLU A 76 -9.04 11.48 -14.73
CA GLU A 76 -8.91 11.73 -13.29
C GLU A 76 -7.45 11.70 -12.86
N VAL A 77 -6.83 12.89 -12.82
CA VAL A 77 -5.49 13.09 -12.27
C VAL A 77 -5.60 13.73 -10.89
N THR A 78 -5.19 12.99 -9.89
CA THR A 78 -5.12 13.49 -8.52
C THR A 78 -3.81 14.27 -8.33
N PRO A 79 -3.85 15.48 -7.73
CA PRO A 79 -2.64 16.25 -7.48
C PRO A 79 -1.61 15.44 -6.67
N PRO A 80 -0.34 15.34 -7.12
CA PRO A 80 0.67 14.57 -6.40
C PRO A 80 0.84 14.95 -4.94
N ARG A 81 0.66 16.24 -4.60
CA ARG A 81 0.72 16.73 -3.22
C ARG A 81 -0.33 16.08 -2.33
N PHE A 82 -1.56 15.93 -2.84
CA PHE A 82 -2.64 15.29 -2.09
C PHE A 82 -2.34 13.82 -1.80
N LEU A 83 -1.79 13.09 -2.78
CA LEU A 83 -1.38 11.69 -2.59
C LEU A 83 -0.24 11.56 -1.58
N LEU A 84 0.73 12.48 -1.61
CA LEU A 84 1.81 12.55 -0.61
C LEU A 84 1.27 12.79 0.81
N ASP A 85 0.29 13.69 0.97
CA ASP A 85 -0.32 13.96 2.27
C ASP A 85 -1.10 12.72 2.79
N ARG A 86 -1.77 11.97 1.91
CA ARG A 86 -2.42 10.70 2.27
C ARG A 86 -1.41 9.62 2.69
N ILE A 87 -0.29 9.50 1.97
CA ILE A 87 0.82 8.60 2.35
C ILE A 87 1.34 8.96 3.75
N ASP A 88 1.59 10.25 4.02
CA ASP A 88 2.09 10.68 5.33
C ASP A 88 1.10 10.35 6.45
N ALA A 89 -0.21 10.47 6.20
CA ALA A 89 -1.24 10.08 7.16
C ALA A 89 -1.17 8.59 7.52
N VAL A 90 -0.98 7.69 6.54
CA VAL A 90 -0.82 6.25 6.79
C VAL A 90 0.44 5.98 7.61
N LEU A 91 1.58 6.56 7.21
CA LEU A 91 2.86 6.38 7.91
C LEU A 91 2.82 6.95 9.33
N ALA A 92 2.07 8.04 9.55
CA ALA A 92 1.81 8.60 10.87
C ALA A 92 0.99 7.63 11.74
N HIS A 93 -0.02 6.97 11.17
CA HIS A 93 -0.78 5.96 11.87
C HIS A 93 0.10 4.76 12.28
N MET A 94 0.94 4.26 11.37
CA MET A 94 1.92 3.20 11.69
C MET A 94 2.85 3.59 12.85
N GLN A 95 3.28 4.86 12.91
CA GLN A 95 4.12 5.36 14.00
C GLN A 95 3.39 5.35 15.35
N VAL A 96 2.09 5.71 15.37
CA VAL A 96 1.28 5.63 16.60
C VAL A 96 1.22 4.20 17.10
N VAL A 97 0.93 3.25 16.21
CA VAL A 97 0.85 1.82 16.56
C VAL A 97 2.20 1.28 17.04
N LEU A 98 3.31 1.69 16.40
CA LEU A 98 4.66 1.36 16.87
C LEU A 98 4.91 1.85 18.30
N ASN A 99 4.48 3.07 18.63
CA ASN A 99 4.65 3.66 19.96
C ASN A 99 3.76 2.97 21.02
N GLU A 100 2.57 2.50 20.60
CA GLU A 100 1.56 1.89 21.48
C GLU A 100 1.71 0.37 21.63
N THR A 101 2.69 -0.26 20.95
CA THR A 101 2.93 -1.71 20.98
C THR A 101 4.26 -2.04 21.68
N PRO A 102 4.27 -2.18 23.03
CA PRO A 102 5.45 -2.59 23.78
C PRO A 102 6.06 -3.89 23.23
N GLY A 103 7.35 -3.88 22.94
CA GLY A 103 8.05 -5.09 22.49
C GLY A 103 7.88 -5.45 21.02
N PHE A 104 7.23 -4.62 20.19
CA PHE A 104 7.20 -4.87 18.74
C PHE A 104 8.61 -4.90 18.11
N GLY A 105 9.56 -4.15 18.68
CA GLY A 105 10.99 -4.18 18.32
C GLY A 105 11.76 -5.43 18.79
N SER A 106 11.09 -6.45 19.35
CA SER A 106 11.74 -7.71 19.78
C SER A 106 11.98 -8.69 18.62
N VAL A 107 11.51 -8.36 17.42
CA VAL A 107 11.86 -9.07 16.19
C VAL A 107 13.38 -8.93 15.98
N PRO A 108 14.13 -9.98 15.61
CA PRO A 108 15.58 -9.88 15.48
C PRO A 108 15.96 -8.81 14.44
N GLY A 109 16.63 -7.74 14.86
CA GLY A 109 16.95 -6.61 14.01
C GLY A 109 17.33 -5.36 14.83
N PRO A 110 17.82 -4.29 14.19
CA PRO A 110 18.06 -3.03 14.90
C PRO A 110 16.73 -2.51 15.49
N PRO A 111 16.72 -1.98 16.72
CA PRO A 111 15.51 -1.45 17.34
C PRO A 111 14.97 -0.31 16.48
N MET A 112 13.81 -0.54 15.88
CA MET A 112 13.14 0.45 15.06
C MET A 112 12.24 1.29 15.96
N VAL A 113 12.68 2.52 16.23
CA VAL A 113 11.93 3.50 17.04
C VAL A 113 11.08 4.45 16.19
N ARG A 114 11.27 4.42 14.86
CA ARG A 114 10.62 5.34 13.94
C ARG A 114 10.24 4.69 12.61
N VAL A 115 9.05 5.00 12.12
CA VAL A 115 8.60 4.74 10.75
C VAL A 115 9.25 5.76 9.81
N PRO A 116 10.02 5.32 8.79
CA PRO A 116 10.64 6.19 7.80
C PRO A 116 9.58 7.00 7.06
N ARG A 117 9.89 8.28 6.83
CA ARG A 117 9.07 9.19 6.03
C ARG A 117 9.90 9.65 4.84
N PRO A 118 9.83 8.95 3.69
CA PRO A 118 10.58 9.36 2.51
C PRO A 118 10.08 10.72 2.00
N GLU A 119 11.01 11.60 1.64
CA GLU A 119 10.74 12.92 1.06
C GLU A 119 11.05 12.94 -0.45
N GLY A 120 10.35 13.77 -1.22
CA GLY A 120 10.60 13.96 -2.65
C GLY A 120 9.32 14.14 -3.45
N THR A 121 9.42 13.90 -4.75
CA THR A 121 8.29 13.78 -5.67
C THR A 121 7.52 12.48 -5.43
N LEU A 122 6.26 12.41 -5.89
CA LEU A 122 5.44 11.20 -5.75
C LEU A 122 6.14 9.93 -6.30
N PRO A 123 6.74 9.93 -7.51
CA PRO A 123 7.48 8.76 -8.00
C PRO A 123 8.64 8.37 -7.09
N GLU A 124 9.44 9.33 -6.59
CA GLU A 124 10.58 9.05 -5.70
C GLU A 124 10.12 8.47 -4.36
N VAL A 125 9.04 9.00 -3.81
CA VAL A 125 8.43 8.50 -2.57
C VAL A 125 7.92 7.08 -2.78
N MET A 126 7.21 6.80 -3.87
CA MET A 126 6.72 5.46 -4.19
C MET A 126 7.88 4.46 -4.34
N VAL A 127 8.95 4.81 -5.07
CA VAL A 127 10.12 3.93 -5.22
C VAL A 127 10.74 3.60 -3.86
N ARG A 128 10.94 4.60 -3.00
CA ARG A 128 11.49 4.37 -1.65
C ARG A 128 10.56 3.54 -0.77
N LEU A 129 9.24 3.70 -0.90
CA LEU A 129 8.27 2.88 -0.19
C LEU A 129 8.31 1.43 -0.69
N ASP A 130 8.34 1.19 -2.01
CA ASP A 130 8.53 -0.17 -2.56
C ASP A 130 9.79 -0.79 -1.97
N GLU A 131 10.93 -0.10 -2.00
CA GLU A 131 12.18 -0.61 -1.41
C GLU A 131 12.08 -0.88 0.10
N LEU A 132 11.39 -0.04 0.86
CA LEU A 132 11.20 -0.21 2.30
C LEU A 132 10.32 -1.41 2.64
N PHE A 133 9.30 -1.68 1.83
CA PHE A 133 8.36 -2.80 2.03
C PHE A 133 8.73 -4.04 1.22
N ARG A 134 9.74 -3.97 0.34
CA ARG A 134 10.29 -5.09 -0.46
C ARG A 134 11.13 -6.00 0.44
N GLY A 135 10.45 -6.74 1.32
CA GLY A 135 11.04 -7.72 2.21
C GLY A 135 10.04 -8.83 2.53
N LEU A 136 9.89 -9.78 1.61
CA LEU A 136 9.26 -11.09 1.88
C LEU A 136 10.07 -12.21 1.22
N ARG A 137 11.41 -12.16 1.36
CA ARG A 137 12.23 -13.37 1.16
C ARG A 137 12.45 -14.00 2.53
N PRO A 138 11.61 -14.96 2.97
CA PRO A 138 11.97 -15.79 4.12
C PRO A 138 13.35 -16.41 3.85
N PRO A 139 14.28 -16.45 4.83
CA PRO A 139 14.03 -16.51 6.27
C PRO A 139 14.65 -15.37 7.11
N GLN A 140 15.00 -14.23 6.52
CA GLN A 140 15.76 -13.20 7.26
C GLN A 140 14.84 -12.14 7.86
N PRO A 141 14.91 -11.88 9.17
CA PRO A 141 14.22 -10.74 9.77
C PRO A 141 14.96 -9.47 9.36
N ASP A 142 14.57 -8.93 8.20
CA ASP A 142 15.08 -7.69 7.66
C ASP A 142 14.11 -6.53 7.92
N LYS A 143 14.55 -5.31 7.59
CA LYS A 143 13.76 -4.10 7.79
C LYS A 143 12.41 -4.16 7.05
N GLY A 144 12.37 -4.80 5.88
CA GLY A 144 11.14 -4.93 5.10
C GLY A 144 10.13 -5.82 5.80
N SER A 145 10.57 -6.96 6.34
CA SER A 145 9.72 -7.86 7.14
C SER A 145 9.16 -7.16 8.38
N PHE A 146 9.97 -6.34 9.06
CA PHE A 146 9.51 -5.54 10.20
C PHE A 146 8.42 -4.54 9.81
N PHE A 147 8.62 -3.76 8.73
CA PHE A 147 7.62 -2.77 8.31
C PHE A 147 6.37 -3.41 7.73
N HIS A 148 6.51 -4.54 7.06
CA HIS A 148 5.38 -5.35 6.63
C HIS A 148 4.55 -5.80 7.84
N MET A 149 5.17 -6.40 8.86
CA MET A 149 4.48 -6.77 10.11
C MET A 149 3.89 -5.56 10.85
N LEU A 150 4.58 -4.41 10.84
CA LEU A 150 4.05 -3.19 11.47
C LEU A 150 2.81 -2.71 10.74
N ALA A 151 2.83 -2.79 9.41
CA ALA A 151 1.69 -2.44 8.60
C ALA A 151 0.51 -3.37 8.88
N HIS A 152 0.73 -4.68 9.02
CA HIS A 152 -0.30 -5.63 9.48
C HIS A 152 -0.89 -5.23 10.84
N LEU A 153 -0.06 -4.96 11.84
CA LEU A 153 -0.53 -4.53 13.17
C LEU A 153 -1.28 -3.20 13.16
N ALA A 154 -0.87 -2.29 12.30
CA ALA A 154 -1.54 -1.00 12.15
C ALA A 154 -2.85 -1.10 11.37
N GLY A 155 -3.20 -2.27 10.84
CA GLY A 155 -4.31 -2.42 9.89
C GLY A 155 -4.05 -1.71 8.57
N THR A 156 -2.78 -1.46 8.25
CA THR A 156 -2.30 -0.74 7.06
C THR A 156 -1.64 -1.58 5.99
N ALA A 157 -1.52 -2.88 6.24
CA ALA A 157 -1.34 -3.92 5.24
C ALA A 157 -2.50 -4.93 5.39
N HIS A 158 -2.45 -6.00 4.60
CA HIS A 158 -3.41 -7.10 4.65
C HIS A 158 -3.47 -7.73 6.06
N THR A 159 -4.57 -8.43 6.35
CA THR A 159 -4.72 -9.30 7.53
C THR A 159 -4.45 -10.75 7.18
#